data_AF-A0AB37WRN3-F1
#
_entry.id   AF-A0AB37WRN3-F1
#
_cell.length_a   1.000
_cell.length_b   1.000
_cell.length_c   1.000
_cell.angle_alpha   90.00
_cell.angle_beta   90.00
_cell.angle_gamma   90.00
#
_symmetry.space_group_name_H-M   'P 1'
#
loop_
_entity.id
_entity.type
_entity.pdbx_description
1 polymer ?
#
loop_
_entity_poly.entity_id
_entity_poly.type
_entity_poly.pdbx_seq_one_letter_code
_entity_poly.pdbx_strand_id
1 'polypeptide(L)'
;MTRSKFDSPSRTPRGQFASPRHSLSIPPTRSCSARQGCRDDYEEDQDGQKWEPARGNTLSSFIADSPSSLREQLSQVRLTADNEYLDRLQTEEQLRSESARPDSYVEQFERHEQRVRELEADVVRLEAALAGARAEARQQDVIMSALEARLATVNSSSAITTTSYYVPISSFTSNAKLLRGSAIDGTNGGADLGVLTVGNRDSNRILIFNTGKLKDLVKVDFRAVDQWFEEDMEIYGHPKDPYKRIDILPSSRNVRVAIDGVTLAESSSPLFLLETTLRTRHYLPPTSVNWEYLTPSNTVTLCPYKGRAEYYNVNIGGKLYRDLVWYYRYPTSESAPIAGYMCFYNELVEVYVDGVKETS
;
A
#
# COMPACT_ATOMS: atom_id res chain seq x y z
N MET A 1 43.74 -10.92 64.61
CA MET A 1 43.09 -11.78 63.59
C MET A 1 43.58 -11.30 62.23
N THR A 2 44.68 -11.82 61.64
CA THR A 2 44.78 -13.04 60.77
C THR A 2 43.95 -12.97 59.48
N ARG A 3 44.40 -13.28 58.24
CA ARG A 3 45.70 -13.58 57.55
C ARG A 3 45.40 -13.62 56.02
N SER A 4 46.32 -13.60 55.03
CA SER A 4 47.68 -13.03 54.85
C SER A 4 48.29 -13.43 53.47
N LYS A 5 48.70 -12.47 52.61
CA LYS A 5 49.65 -12.60 51.46
C LYS A 5 49.18 -13.40 50.20
N PHE A 6 49.27 -12.85 48.97
CA PHE A 6 50.43 -12.66 48.05
C PHE A 6 50.94 -13.98 47.42
N ASP A 7 50.87 -14.13 46.08
CA ASP A 7 52.04 -14.02 45.17
C ASP A 7 51.73 -14.37 43.68
N SER A 8 52.62 -13.92 42.80
CA SER A 8 52.80 -14.32 41.39
C SER A 8 54.34 -14.43 41.16
N PRO A 9 54.90 -14.78 39.98
CA PRO A 9 54.37 -15.35 38.73
C PRO A 9 55.19 -16.59 38.26
N SER A 10 54.97 -17.09 37.03
CA SER A 10 56.08 -17.66 36.23
C SER A 10 55.83 -17.58 34.71
N ARG A 11 56.92 -17.43 33.95
CA ARG A 11 56.98 -17.43 32.47
C ARG A 11 57.94 -18.55 32.03
N THR A 12 57.66 -19.21 30.91
CA THR A 12 58.71 -19.62 29.94
C THR A 12 58.12 -19.85 28.53
N PRO A 13 58.90 -19.71 27.43
CA PRO A 13 58.37 -19.59 26.06
C PRO A 13 58.81 -20.71 25.08
N ARG A 14 58.51 -20.50 23.78
CA ARG A 14 58.76 -21.30 22.54
C ARG A 14 57.54 -22.14 22.12
N GLY A 15 57.20 -22.28 20.83
CA GLY A 15 57.73 -21.62 19.62
C GLY A 15 57.31 -22.34 18.33
N GLN A 16 56.99 -21.56 17.28
CA GLN A 16 56.93 -21.90 15.84
C GLN A 16 56.28 -23.23 15.38
N PHE A 17 55.29 -23.15 14.49
CA PHE A 17 55.38 -23.71 13.13
C PHE A 17 54.35 -23.01 12.21
N ALA A 18 54.61 -23.01 10.90
CA ALA A 18 53.92 -22.16 9.92
C ALA A 18 53.06 -22.95 8.93
N SER A 19 52.06 -22.28 8.35
CA SER A 19 51.38 -22.70 7.11
C SER A 19 51.33 -21.51 6.12
N PRO A 20 51.65 -21.70 4.83
CA PRO A 20 51.69 -20.62 3.85
C PRO A 20 50.31 -20.27 3.27
N ARG A 21 50.23 -19.10 2.62
CA ARG A 21 49.00 -18.52 2.04
C ARG A 21 48.77 -18.98 0.60
N HIS A 22 47.50 -19.06 0.22
CA HIS A 22 46.93 -18.42 -0.99
C HIS A 22 45.39 -18.36 -0.78
N SER A 23 44.82 -17.25 -0.29
CA SER A 23 44.51 -15.98 -0.98
C SER A 23 43.24 -16.01 -1.85
N LEU A 24 42.10 -15.72 -1.21
CA LEU A 24 40.95 -15.06 -1.83
C LEU A 24 40.56 -13.87 -0.94
N SER A 25 40.18 -12.75 -1.57
CA SER A 25 40.23 -11.42 -0.96
C SER A 25 38.83 -10.83 -0.75
N ILE A 26 38.51 -10.42 0.47
CA ILE A 26 37.39 -9.51 0.78
C ILE A 26 37.93 -8.47 1.79
N PRO A 27 37.84 -7.15 1.51
CA PRO A 27 38.31 -6.12 2.45
C PRO A 27 37.24 -5.85 3.54
N PRO A 28 37.63 -5.78 4.83
CA PRO A 28 36.68 -5.51 5.91
C PRO A 28 36.49 -4.01 6.17
N THR A 29 35.32 -3.68 6.70
CA THR A 29 34.95 -2.37 7.25
C THR A 29 35.82 -1.96 8.44
N ARG A 30 35.94 -0.64 8.69
CA ARG A 30 36.49 -0.09 9.93
C ARG A 30 35.44 0.74 10.66
N SER A 31 35.27 0.46 11.95
CA SER A 31 34.66 1.38 12.90
C SER A 31 35.76 2.14 13.65
N CYS A 32 35.45 3.34 14.12
CA CYS A 32 36.32 4.12 15.00
C CYS A 32 35.47 4.83 16.06
N SER A 33 35.93 4.85 17.31
CA SER A 33 35.17 5.32 18.48
C SER A 33 35.28 6.83 18.71
N ALA A 34 34.22 7.41 19.31
CA ALA A 34 34.04 8.85 19.49
C ALA A 34 34.95 9.53 20.53
N ARG A 35 35.23 10.84 20.35
CA ARG A 35 34.70 11.92 21.21
C ARG A 35 35.03 13.35 20.72
N GLN A 36 34.12 14.26 21.08
CA GLN A 36 34.22 15.73 21.17
C GLN A 36 34.27 16.58 19.88
N GLY A 37 33.29 17.49 19.78
CA GLY A 37 33.35 18.70 18.95
C GLY A 37 32.20 18.87 17.97
N CYS A 38 31.00 19.20 18.43
CA CYS A 38 30.01 19.81 17.53
C CYS A 38 30.46 21.23 17.20
N ARG A 39 30.43 21.59 15.92
CA ARG A 39 30.41 22.98 15.46
C ARG A 39 29.55 23.03 14.21
N ASP A 40 28.46 23.79 14.29
CA ASP A 40 27.55 24.01 13.19
C ASP A 40 28.10 25.16 12.34
N ASP A 41 28.49 24.86 11.10
CA ASP A 41 28.80 25.86 10.08
C ASP A 41 27.73 25.73 8.97
N TYR A 42 26.65 26.50 9.12
CA TYR A 42 25.73 26.83 8.02
C TYR A 42 26.21 28.15 7.41
N GLU A 43 26.75 28.12 6.19
CA GLU A 43 26.89 29.34 5.38
C GLU A 43 25.58 29.60 4.61
N GLU A 44 25.10 30.83 4.69
CA GLU A 44 23.91 31.29 3.97
C GLU A 44 24.27 31.58 2.50
N ASP A 45 23.79 30.74 1.57
CA ASP A 45 23.75 31.15 0.15
C ASP A 45 22.68 32.24 -0.04
N GLN A 46 23.15 33.48 -0.11
CA GLN A 46 22.33 34.64 -0.44
C GLN A 46 22.04 34.70 -1.95
N ASP A 47 21.05 33.91 -2.40
CA ASP A 47 20.32 34.23 -3.63
C ASP A 47 18.83 33.90 -3.48
N GLY A 48 18.02 34.95 -3.43
CA GLY A 48 16.60 34.90 -3.06
C GLY A 48 15.65 34.33 -4.11
N GLN A 49 16.02 33.26 -4.82
CA GLN A 49 15.08 32.52 -5.67
C GLN A 49 14.22 31.57 -4.82
N LYS A 50 13.05 32.09 -4.44
CA LYS A 50 11.94 31.32 -3.89
C LYS A 50 11.59 30.16 -4.83
N TRP A 51 11.86 28.93 -4.40
CA TRP A 51 11.55 27.71 -5.15
C TRP A 51 10.02 27.54 -5.26
N GLU A 52 9.40 28.02 -6.34
CA GLU A 52 8.05 27.60 -6.70
C GLU A 52 8.12 26.16 -7.23
N PRO A 53 7.48 25.17 -6.58
CA PRO A 53 7.34 23.85 -7.20
C PRO A 53 6.59 24.01 -8.52
N ALA A 54 7.04 23.27 -9.54
CA ALA A 54 6.44 23.32 -10.87
C ALA A 54 4.92 23.11 -10.79
N ARG A 55 4.15 23.97 -11.46
CA ARG A 55 2.68 24.00 -11.42
C ARG A 55 2.04 22.83 -12.19
N GLY A 56 2.26 21.62 -11.70
CA GLY A 56 1.33 20.50 -11.89
C GLY A 56 0.28 20.55 -10.78
N ASN A 57 -0.99 20.29 -11.11
CA ASN A 57 -2.07 20.26 -10.12
C ASN A 57 -1.72 19.29 -8.99
N THR A 58 -1.54 19.81 -7.78
CA THR A 58 -1.13 19.03 -6.61
C THR A 58 -2.28 18.19 -6.08
N LEU A 59 -1.96 17.03 -5.50
CA LEU A 59 -2.92 16.13 -4.83
C LEU A 59 -3.86 16.85 -3.84
N SER A 60 -3.43 17.99 -3.27
CA SER A 60 -4.24 18.84 -2.41
C SER A 60 -5.51 19.42 -3.08
N SER A 61 -5.47 19.80 -4.36
CA SER A 61 -6.69 20.28 -5.06
C SER A 61 -7.65 19.13 -5.35
N PHE A 62 -7.12 17.94 -5.68
CA PHE A 62 -7.92 16.73 -5.91
C PHE A 62 -8.71 16.28 -4.67
N ILE A 63 -8.17 16.51 -3.46
CA ILE A 63 -8.85 16.19 -2.19
C ILE A 63 -9.96 17.21 -1.90
N ALA A 64 -9.71 18.51 -2.13
CA ALA A 64 -10.67 19.58 -1.88
C ALA A 64 -11.95 19.48 -2.74
N ASP A 65 -11.82 19.05 -4.00
CA ASP A 65 -12.95 18.89 -4.94
C ASP A 65 -13.55 17.47 -4.93
N SER A 66 -13.33 16.71 -3.86
CA SER A 66 -13.90 15.36 -3.70
C SER A 66 -15.39 15.41 -3.31
N PRO A 67 -16.23 14.43 -3.72
CA PRO A 67 -17.64 14.40 -3.33
C PRO A 67 -17.89 14.27 -1.82
N SER A 68 -16.88 13.92 -1.02
CA SER A 68 -16.90 13.97 0.44
C SER A 68 -16.56 15.37 0.96
N SER A 69 -15.45 15.97 0.53
CA SER A 69 -15.07 17.33 0.97
C SER A 69 -16.10 18.38 0.56
N LEU A 70 -16.64 18.30 -0.66
CA LEU A 70 -17.71 19.20 -1.12
C LEU A 70 -19.03 19.02 -0.32
N ARG A 71 -19.33 17.82 0.20
CA ARG A 71 -20.48 17.63 1.12
C ARG A 71 -20.22 18.27 2.47
N GLU A 72 -19.00 18.16 2.98
CA GLU A 72 -18.60 18.74 4.26
C GLU A 72 -18.62 20.28 4.19
N GLN A 73 -18.02 20.86 3.15
CA GLN A 73 -18.10 22.29 2.84
C GLN A 73 -19.56 22.77 2.73
N LEU A 74 -20.40 22.07 1.94
CA LEU A 74 -21.82 22.38 1.80
C LEU A 74 -22.58 22.30 3.15
N SER A 75 -22.23 21.35 4.02
CA SER A 75 -22.82 21.24 5.35
C SER A 75 -22.45 22.43 6.25
N GLN A 76 -21.20 22.89 6.20
CA GLN A 76 -20.73 24.03 6.98
C GLN A 76 -21.34 25.36 6.49
N VAL A 77 -21.40 25.56 5.17
CA VAL A 77 -21.99 26.78 4.59
C VAL A 77 -23.49 26.84 4.88
N ARG A 78 -24.23 25.72 4.76
CA ARG A 78 -25.66 25.68 5.13
C ARG A 78 -25.89 26.02 6.62
N LEU A 79 -25.13 25.41 7.53
CA LEU A 79 -25.24 25.70 8.96
C LEU A 79 -24.87 27.17 9.28
N THR A 80 -23.94 27.75 8.53
CA THR A 80 -23.62 29.19 8.64
C THR A 80 -24.78 30.06 8.13
N ALA A 81 -25.40 29.69 7.00
CA ALA A 81 -26.56 30.40 6.44
C ALA A 81 -27.78 30.33 7.37
N ASP A 82 -28.05 29.17 7.97
CA ASP A 82 -29.16 28.97 8.92
C ASP A 82 -28.98 29.88 10.16
N ASN A 83 -27.75 29.97 10.71
CA ASN A 83 -27.44 30.86 11.83
C ASN A 83 -27.58 32.35 11.44
N GLU A 84 -27.00 32.76 10.31
CA GLU A 84 -27.07 34.14 9.80
C GLU A 84 -28.52 34.57 9.53
N TYR A 85 -29.36 33.64 9.05
CA TYR A 85 -30.79 33.86 8.83
C TYR A 85 -31.56 34.04 10.16
N LEU A 86 -31.19 33.32 11.22
CA LEU A 86 -31.76 33.51 12.56
C LEU A 86 -31.36 34.87 13.15
N ASP A 87 -30.09 35.27 13.03
CA ASP A 87 -29.61 36.58 13.49
C ASP A 87 -30.30 37.73 12.72
N ARG A 88 -30.51 37.55 11.42
CA ARG A 88 -31.31 38.47 10.59
C ARG A 88 -32.74 38.62 11.09
N LEU A 89 -33.42 37.51 11.41
CA LEU A 89 -34.80 37.52 11.93
C LEU A 89 -34.90 38.18 13.32
N GLN A 90 -33.94 37.92 14.22
CA GLN A 90 -33.89 38.59 15.52
C GLN A 90 -33.71 40.11 15.37
N THR A 91 -32.82 40.53 14.47
CA THR A 91 -32.61 41.95 14.12
C THR A 91 -33.88 42.58 13.54
N GLU A 92 -34.61 41.85 12.68
CA GLU A 92 -35.89 42.30 12.12
C GLU A 92 -36.98 42.47 13.19
N GLU A 93 -37.06 41.55 14.16
CA GLU A 93 -38.01 41.62 15.27
C GLU A 93 -37.70 42.82 16.19
N GLN A 94 -36.43 43.08 16.49
CA GLN A 94 -35.99 44.27 17.22
C GLN A 94 -36.40 45.55 16.48
N LEU A 95 -36.09 45.68 15.18
CA LEU A 95 -36.49 46.80 14.32
C LEU A 95 -38.01 47.03 14.23
N ARG A 96 -38.82 46.00 14.47
CA ARG A 96 -40.30 46.07 14.52
C ARG A 96 -40.84 46.49 15.88
N SER A 97 -40.07 46.33 16.97
CA SER A 97 -40.50 46.61 18.34
C SER A 97 -40.11 48.00 18.85
N GLU A 98 -39.01 48.58 18.34
CA GLU A 98 -38.56 49.93 18.73
C GLU A 98 -39.29 51.04 17.96
N SER A 99 -39.72 52.09 18.67
CA SER A 99 -40.53 53.19 18.10
C SER A 99 -39.70 54.25 17.36
N ALA A 100 -38.40 54.34 17.64
CA ALA A 100 -37.43 55.11 16.90
C ALA A 100 -36.39 54.13 16.35
N ARG A 101 -36.25 54.03 15.03
CA ARG A 101 -35.28 53.13 14.38
C ARG A 101 -33.90 53.78 14.40
N PRO A 102 -32.92 53.25 15.15
CA PRO A 102 -31.55 53.75 15.10
C PRO A 102 -30.87 53.24 13.82
N ASP A 103 -30.15 54.10 13.10
CA ASP A 103 -29.50 53.76 11.83
C ASP A 103 -28.60 52.50 11.95
N SER A 104 -27.98 52.31 13.13
CA SER A 104 -27.12 51.16 13.45
C SER A 104 -27.82 49.81 13.34
N TYR A 105 -29.14 49.71 13.56
CA TYR A 105 -29.88 48.45 13.40
C TYR A 105 -30.28 48.21 11.94
N VAL A 106 -30.51 49.28 11.17
CA VAL A 106 -30.76 49.18 9.72
C VAL A 106 -29.49 48.68 9.02
N GLU A 107 -28.32 49.25 9.35
CA GLU A 107 -27.02 48.78 8.85
C GLU A 107 -26.71 47.33 9.24
N GLN A 108 -27.13 46.87 10.42
CA GLN A 108 -26.98 45.47 10.85
C GLN A 108 -27.90 44.54 10.06
N PHE A 109 -29.17 44.92 9.89
CA PHE A 109 -30.12 44.15 9.09
C PHE A 109 -29.68 44.03 7.62
N GLU A 110 -29.24 45.13 7.01
CA GLU A 110 -28.73 45.14 5.62
C GLU A 110 -27.47 44.26 5.47
N ARG A 111 -26.60 44.24 6.49
CA ARG A 111 -25.42 43.36 6.53
C ARG A 111 -25.80 41.88 6.60
N HIS A 112 -26.72 41.51 7.48
CA HIS A 112 -27.22 40.13 7.56
C HIS A 112 -27.97 39.73 6.28
N GLU A 113 -28.78 40.62 5.68
CA GLU A 113 -29.42 40.45 4.37
C GLU A 113 -28.40 40.22 3.24
N GLN A 114 -27.31 40.98 3.19
CA GLN A 114 -26.24 40.74 2.23
C GLN A 114 -25.55 39.39 2.51
N ARG A 115 -25.26 39.09 3.77
CA ARG A 115 -24.51 37.89 4.16
C ARG A 115 -25.27 36.60 3.91
N VAL A 116 -26.58 36.57 4.16
CA VAL A 116 -27.47 35.46 3.76
C VAL A 116 -27.42 35.26 2.24
N ARG A 117 -27.53 36.33 1.44
CA ARG A 117 -27.49 36.23 -0.03
C ARG A 117 -26.13 35.72 -0.56
N GLU A 118 -25.03 36.09 0.07
CA GLU A 118 -23.71 35.51 -0.22
C GLU A 118 -23.68 34.01 0.08
N LEU A 119 -24.12 33.61 1.28
CA LEU A 119 -24.10 32.21 1.71
C LEU A 119 -25.06 31.32 0.89
N GLU A 120 -26.24 31.81 0.50
CA GLU A 120 -27.15 31.13 -0.42
C GLU A 120 -26.52 30.94 -1.81
N ALA A 121 -25.83 31.95 -2.33
CA ALA A 121 -25.09 31.83 -3.58
C ALA A 121 -23.94 30.81 -3.47
N ASP A 122 -23.29 30.71 -2.31
CA ASP A 122 -22.26 29.71 -2.03
C ASP A 122 -22.82 28.29 -1.96
N VAL A 123 -23.99 28.09 -1.33
CA VAL A 123 -24.75 26.82 -1.34
C VAL A 123 -25.03 26.37 -2.78
N VAL A 124 -25.58 27.25 -3.63
CA VAL A 124 -25.90 26.90 -5.02
C VAL A 124 -24.65 26.51 -5.82
N ARG A 125 -23.53 27.22 -5.63
CA ARG A 125 -22.25 26.86 -6.29
C ARG A 125 -21.71 25.51 -5.81
N LEU A 126 -21.75 25.23 -4.51
CA LEU A 126 -21.30 23.96 -3.93
C LEU A 126 -22.20 22.78 -4.33
N GLU A 127 -23.51 22.99 -4.45
CA GLU A 127 -24.44 21.98 -4.97
C GLU A 127 -24.17 21.63 -6.44
N ALA A 128 -23.94 22.64 -7.28
CA ALA A 128 -23.56 22.43 -8.68
C ALA A 128 -22.22 21.69 -8.81
N ALA A 129 -21.21 22.09 -8.04
CA ALA A 129 -19.91 21.42 -7.98
C ALA A 129 -20.04 19.96 -7.51
N LEU A 130 -20.81 19.71 -6.45
CA LEU A 130 -21.08 18.36 -5.94
C LEU A 130 -21.86 17.49 -6.94
N ALA A 131 -22.80 18.07 -7.70
CA ALA A 131 -23.51 17.37 -8.76
C ALA A 131 -22.58 16.97 -9.91
N GLY A 132 -21.68 17.87 -10.32
CA GLY A 132 -20.61 17.60 -11.30
C GLY A 132 -19.67 16.49 -10.83
N ALA A 133 -19.09 16.64 -9.63
CA ALA A 133 -18.18 15.65 -9.05
C ALA A 133 -18.82 14.25 -8.88
N ARG A 134 -20.13 14.18 -8.60
CA ARG A 134 -20.89 12.91 -8.58
C ARG A 134 -21.14 12.33 -9.98
N ALA A 135 -21.29 13.17 -11.01
CA ALA A 135 -21.44 12.71 -12.39
C ALA A 135 -20.11 12.14 -12.92
N GLU A 136 -19.00 12.84 -12.67
CA GLU A 136 -17.65 12.36 -12.99
C GLU A 136 -17.32 11.04 -12.28
N ALA A 137 -17.62 10.94 -10.98
CA ALA A 137 -17.41 9.71 -10.22
C ALA A 137 -18.17 8.53 -10.84
N ARG A 138 -19.46 8.69 -11.18
CA ARG A 138 -20.24 7.64 -11.85
C ARG A 138 -19.67 7.25 -13.22
N GLN A 139 -19.17 8.21 -14.00
CA GLN A 139 -18.51 7.91 -15.27
C GLN A 139 -17.23 7.11 -15.06
N GLN A 140 -16.45 7.45 -14.03
CA GLN A 140 -15.24 6.72 -13.66
C GLN A 140 -15.57 5.31 -13.14
N ASP A 141 -16.62 5.13 -12.33
CA ASP A 141 -17.11 3.82 -11.86
C ASP A 141 -17.54 2.93 -13.02
N VAL A 142 -18.25 3.48 -14.03
CA VAL A 142 -18.63 2.73 -15.25
C VAL A 142 -17.40 2.28 -16.03
N ILE A 143 -16.42 3.18 -16.21
CA ILE A 143 -15.15 2.85 -16.88
C ILE A 143 -14.41 1.74 -16.11
N MET A 144 -14.27 1.87 -14.79
CA MET A 144 -13.61 0.87 -13.95
C MET A 144 -14.34 -0.47 -13.93
N SER A 145 -15.68 -0.48 -13.89
CA SER A 145 -16.48 -1.71 -13.93
C SER A 145 -16.34 -2.44 -15.26
N ALA A 146 -16.34 -1.71 -16.38
CA ALA A 146 -16.09 -2.29 -17.71
C ALA A 146 -14.69 -2.88 -17.83
N LEU A 147 -13.69 -2.21 -17.23
CA LEU A 147 -12.31 -2.71 -17.15
C LEU A 147 -12.19 -3.98 -16.33
N GLU A 148 -12.83 -4.06 -15.15
CA GLU A 148 -12.85 -5.25 -14.31
C GLU A 148 -13.50 -6.43 -15.03
N ALA A 149 -14.68 -6.23 -15.64
CA ALA A 149 -15.36 -7.25 -16.42
C ALA A 149 -14.49 -7.77 -17.58
N ARG A 150 -13.76 -6.88 -18.28
CA ARG A 150 -12.88 -7.29 -19.38
C ARG A 150 -11.62 -8.00 -18.88
N LEU A 151 -10.98 -7.52 -17.82
CA LEU A 151 -9.80 -8.17 -17.22
C LEU A 151 -10.12 -9.57 -16.69
N ALA A 152 -11.31 -9.77 -16.12
CA ALA A 152 -11.80 -11.09 -15.70
C ALA A 152 -11.93 -12.09 -16.87
N THR A 153 -12.26 -11.62 -18.08
CA THR A 153 -12.30 -12.49 -19.28
C THR A 153 -10.92 -12.83 -19.87
N VAL A 154 -9.86 -12.09 -19.50
CA VAL A 154 -8.50 -12.26 -20.04
C VAL A 154 -7.57 -12.99 -19.06
N ASN A 155 -7.80 -12.88 -17.76
CA ASN A 155 -6.98 -13.50 -16.71
C ASN A 155 -7.82 -14.44 -15.82
N SER A 156 -7.63 -15.77 -15.94
CA SER A 156 -8.26 -16.76 -15.04
C SER A 156 -7.60 -16.86 -13.64
N SER A 157 -6.95 -15.78 -13.18
CA SER A 157 -6.18 -15.75 -11.93
C SER A 157 -6.10 -14.31 -11.40
N SER A 158 -6.80 -14.07 -10.28
CA SER A 158 -6.87 -12.80 -9.53
C SER A 158 -7.49 -11.61 -10.29
N ALA A 159 -8.78 -11.71 -10.60
CA ALA A 159 -9.63 -10.54 -10.81
C ALA A 159 -10.05 -9.97 -9.43
N ILE A 160 -9.14 -9.22 -8.78
CA ILE A 160 -9.41 -8.50 -7.54
C ILE A 160 -8.72 -7.14 -7.62
N THR A 161 -9.52 -6.07 -7.52
CA THR A 161 -9.27 -4.69 -7.02
C THR A 161 -7.82 -4.34 -6.64
N THR A 162 -6.88 -4.46 -7.57
CA THR A 162 -5.46 -4.29 -7.29
C THR A 162 -5.08 -2.82 -7.45
N THR A 163 -4.43 -2.27 -6.44
CA THR A 163 -3.80 -0.94 -6.50
C THR A 163 -3.06 -0.81 -7.84
N SER A 164 -3.21 0.31 -8.51
CA SER A 164 -2.72 0.50 -9.88
C SER A 164 -2.20 1.92 -10.03
N TYR A 165 -1.06 2.08 -10.70
CA TYR A 165 -0.63 3.41 -11.11
C TYR A 165 -1.33 3.84 -12.41
N TYR A 166 -1.57 5.15 -12.49
CA TYR A 166 -2.10 5.82 -13.67
C TYR A 166 -1.07 6.86 -14.06
N VAL A 167 -0.30 6.57 -15.12
CA VAL A 167 0.87 7.35 -15.53
C VAL A 167 0.44 8.36 -16.59
N PRO A 168 0.70 9.68 -16.42
CA PRO A 168 0.41 10.66 -17.46
C PRO A 168 1.11 10.30 -18.77
N ILE A 169 0.43 10.47 -19.93
CA ILE A 169 1.02 10.24 -21.25
C ILE A 169 2.32 11.06 -21.42
N SER A 170 2.37 12.26 -20.86
CA SER A 170 3.56 13.14 -20.86
C SER A 170 4.73 12.65 -20.03
N SER A 171 4.54 11.68 -19.14
CA SER A 171 5.60 11.11 -18.29
C SER A 171 6.33 9.93 -18.96
N PHE A 172 5.83 9.44 -20.10
CA PHE A 172 6.53 8.42 -20.88
C PHE A 172 7.74 9.03 -21.60
N THR A 173 8.88 8.33 -21.53
CA THR A 173 10.13 8.75 -22.15
C THR A 173 10.05 8.76 -23.68
N SER A 174 10.90 9.54 -24.35
CA SER A 174 10.86 9.74 -25.82
C SER A 174 11.10 8.48 -26.67
N ASN A 175 11.63 7.41 -26.06
CA ASN A 175 11.79 6.08 -26.67
C ASN A 175 10.58 5.16 -26.48
N ALA A 176 9.60 5.55 -25.67
CA ALA A 176 8.33 4.86 -25.50
C ALA A 176 7.30 5.39 -26.51
N LYS A 177 6.55 4.47 -27.14
CA LYS A 177 5.47 4.80 -28.07
C LYS A 177 4.17 4.20 -27.56
N LEU A 178 3.15 5.04 -27.46
CA LEU A 178 1.80 4.65 -27.09
C LEU A 178 0.92 4.66 -28.34
N LEU A 179 0.42 3.50 -28.75
CA LEU A 179 -0.52 3.36 -29.85
C LEU A 179 -1.91 3.10 -29.27
N ARG A 180 -2.91 3.86 -29.71
CA ARG A 180 -4.32 3.65 -29.36
C ARG A 180 -4.91 2.55 -30.26
N GLY A 181 -5.57 1.59 -29.63
CA GLY A 181 -6.33 0.52 -30.27
C GLY A 181 -7.83 0.79 -30.23
N SER A 182 -8.62 -0.26 -30.06
CA SER A 182 -10.08 -0.17 -29.95
C SER A 182 -10.54 0.47 -28.64
N ALA A 183 -11.59 1.29 -28.72
CA ALA A 183 -12.34 1.74 -27.55
C ALA A 183 -12.87 0.54 -26.74
N ILE A 184 -12.99 0.71 -25.43
CA ILE A 184 -13.44 -0.33 -24.52
C ILE A 184 -14.97 -0.30 -24.42
N ASP A 185 -15.60 -1.45 -24.68
CA ASP A 185 -17.05 -1.61 -24.61
C ASP A 185 -17.62 -1.15 -23.25
N GLY A 186 -18.77 -0.47 -23.27
CA GLY A 186 -19.39 0.11 -22.08
C GLY A 186 -18.79 1.43 -21.58
N THR A 187 -17.64 1.88 -22.10
CA THR A 187 -17.02 3.17 -21.68
C THR A 187 -17.49 4.38 -22.48
N ASN A 188 -18.27 4.21 -23.54
CA ASN A 188 -18.64 5.25 -24.51
C ASN A 188 -17.44 6.04 -25.07
N GLY A 189 -16.30 5.35 -25.30
CA GLY A 189 -15.05 5.97 -25.75
C GLY A 189 -14.22 6.62 -24.64
N GLY A 190 -14.61 6.47 -23.37
CA GLY A 190 -13.90 7.01 -22.21
C GLY A 190 -12.52 6.37 -21.96
N ALA A 191 -12.28 5.17 -22.47
CA ALA A 191 -10.97 4.53 -22.49
C ALA A 191 -10.78 3.63 -23.72
N ASP A 192 -9.53 3.55 -24.19
CA ASP A 192 -9.10 2.66 -25.27
C ASP A 192 -8.16 1.57 -24.72
N LEU A 193 -8.18 0.40 -25.36
CA LEU A 193 -7.03 -0.50 -25.33
C LEU A 193 -5.85 0.19 -26.03
N GLY A 194 -4.62 -0.11 -25.63
CA GLY A 194 -3.44 0.39 -26.32
C GLY A 194 -2.30 -0.61 -26.42
N VAL A 195 -1.27 -0.23 -27.16
CA VAL A 195 0.03 -0.90 -27.21
C VAL A 195 1.11 0.07 -26.75
N LEU A 196 1.85 -0.31 -25.72
CA LEU A 196 3.10 0.34 -25.32
C LEU A 196 4.26 -0.36 -26.03
N THR A 197 5.07 0.37 -26.79
CA THR A 197 6.30 -0.11 -27.40
C THR A 197 7.49 0.63 -26.82
N VAL A 198 8.50 -0.10 -26.31
CA VAL A 198 9.77 0.46 -25.81
C VAL A 198 10.92 -0.31 -26.44
N GLY A 199 11.74 0.38 -27.23
CA GLY A 199 12.81 -0.26 -28.00
C GLY A 199 12.27 -1.30 -29.00
N ASN A 200 12.58 -2.57 -28.76
CA ASN A 200 12.13 -3.72 -29.56
C ASN A 200 11.05 -4.58 -28.86
N ARG A 201 10.48 -4.12 -27.75
CA ARG A 201 9.43 -4.81 -26.99
C ARG A 201 8.10 -4.07 -27.11
N ASP A 202 7.02 -4.82 -27.25
CA ASP A 202 5.65 -4.32 -27.22
C ASP A 202 4.81 -5.02 -26.15
N SER A 203 3.81 -4.31 -25.65
CA SER A 203 2.81 -4.86 -24.73
C SER A 203 1.44 -4.25 -25.01
N ASN A 204 0.46 -5.11 -25.28
CA ASN A 204 -0.95 -4.76 -25.46
C ASN A 204 -1.73 -4.67 -24.12
N ARG A 205 -1.04 -4.73 -22.99
CA ARG A 205 -1.62 -4.72 -21.63
C ARG A 205 -1.69 -3.31 -21.04
N ILE A 206 -2.05 -2.32 -21.86
CA ILE A 206 -2.25 -0.94 -21.42
C ILE A 206 -3.65 -0.44 -21.75
N LEU A 207 -4.10 0.54 -20.97
CA LEU A 207 -5.39 1.21 -21.08
C LEU A 207 -5.12 2.71 -21.13
N ILE A 208 -5.64 3.40 -22.15
CA ILE A 208 -5.41 4.84 -22.34
C ILE A 208 -6.74 5.57 -22.16
N PHE A 209 -6.79 6.50 -21.22
CA PHE A 209 -8.03 7.16 -20.82
C PHE A 209 -8.25 8.50 -21.54
N ASN A 210 -9.49 8.75 -21.94
CA ASN A 210 -9.86 9.84 -22.86
C ASN A 210 -10.70 10.94 -22.22
N THR A 211 -11.33 10.65 -21.07
CA THR A 211 -12.38 11.49 -20.47
C THR A 211 -12.32 11.50 -18.95
N GLY A 212 -12.89 12.54 -18.34
CA GLY A 212 -12.99 12.65 -16.88
C GLY A 212 -11.64 12.80 -16.18
N LYS A 213 -11.59 12.50 -14.88
CA LYS A 213 -10.40 12.69 -14.04
C LYS A 213 -9.19 11.81 -14.43
N LEU A 214 -9.41 10.76 -15.22
CA LEU A 214 -8.35 9.88 -15.74
C LEU A 214 -7.85 10.30 -17.12
N LYS A 215 -8.42 11.34 -17.76
CA LYS A 215 -8.03 11.77 -19.10
C LYS A 215 -6.52 12.00 -19.21
N ASP A 216 -5.95 11.55 -20.33
CA ASP A 216 -4.53 11.66 -20.67
C ASP A 216 -3.59 10.89 -19.71
N LEU A 217 -4.15 9.96 -18.91
CA LEU A 217 -3.41 8.95 -18.16
C LEU A 217 -3.42 7.59 -18.89
N VAL A 218 -2.43 6.76 -18.57
CA VAL A 218 -2.29 5.37 -19.00
C VAL A 218 -2.25 4.48 -17.76
N LYS A 219 -3.14 3.48 -17.68
CA LYS A 219 -2.94 2.35 -16.75
C LYS A 219 -2.16 1.28 -17.48
N VAL A 220 -1.02 0.90 -16.90
CA VAL A 220 -0.19 -0.20 -17.38
C VAL A 220 -0.41 -1.39 -16.45
N ASP A 221 -0.75 -2.56 -17.00
CA ASP A 221 -0.86 -3.80 -16.24
C ASP A 221 0.51 -4.15 -15.64
N PHE A 222 0.56 -4.59 -14.38
CA PHE A 222 1.84 -4.81 -13.70
C PHE A 222 2.72 -5.88 -14.37
N ARG A 223 2.12 -6.85 -15.08
CA ARG A 223 2.83 -7.90 -15.84
C ARG A 223 3.23 -7.44 -17.24
N ALA A 224 2.94 -6.20 -17.62
CA ALA A 224 3.35 -5.61 -18.90
C ALA A 224 4.81 -5.13 -18.93
N VAL A 225 5.42 -4.99 -17.75
CA VAL A 225 6.74 -4.36 -17.54
C VAL A 225 7.63 -5.35 -16.78
N ASP A 226 8.92 -5.37 -17.10
CA ASP A 226 9.89 -6.26 -16.47
C ASP A 226 10.10 -5.97 -14.97
N GLN A 227 10.09 -4.69 -14.59
CA GLN A 227 10.33 -4.22 -13.22
C GLN A 227 9.49 -2.97 -12.93
N TRP A 228 9.20 -2.75 -11.66
CA TRP A 228 8.49 -1.59 -11.12
C TRP A 228 9.23 -1.05 -9.91
N PHE A 229 9.28 0.28 -9.76
CA PHE A 229 9.95 0.93 -8.65
C PHE A 229 9.01 1.95 -7.99
N GLU A 230 8.99 1.96 -6.66
CA GLU A 230 8.50 3.07 -5.84
C GLU A 230 9.72 3.87 -5.37
N GLU A 231 9.88 5.09 -5.88
CA GLU A 231 11.17 5.82 -5.84
C GLU A 231 12.30 4.92 -6.39
N ASP A 232 13.32 4.59 -5.59
CA ASP A 232 14.42 3.68 -5.94
C ASP A 232 14.18 2.21 -5.54
N MET A 233 13.02 1.87 -4.94
CA MET A 233 12.75 0.55 -4.38
C MET A 233 11.95 -0.34 -5.34
N GLU A 234 12.53 -1.46 -5.78
CA GLU A 234 11.83 -2.43 -6.63
C GLU A 234 10.63 -3.06 -5.88
N ILE A 235 9.47 -3.08 -6.53
CA ILE A 235 8.24 -3.68 -6.02
C ILE A 235 7.72 -4.79 -6.94
N TYR A 236 7.06 -5.78 -6.35
CA TYR A 236 6.74 -7.05 -7.00
C TYR A 236 5.22 -7.32 -7.06
N GLY A 237 4.74 -7.76 -8.21
CA GLY A 237 3.36 -8.24 -8.40
C GLY A 237 2.32 -7.14 -8.57
N HIS A 238 2.20 -6.23 -7.59
CA HIS A 238 1.37 -5.01 -7.65
C HIS A 238 1.84 -3.98 -6.59
N PRO A 239 1.45 -2.70 -6.66
CA PRO A 239 1.71 -1.71 -5.62
C PRO A 239 1.09 -2.12 -4.28
N LYS A 240 1.70 -1.72 -3.17
CA LYS A 240 1.11 -1.94 -1.85
C LYS A 240 -0.14 -1.07 -1.68
N ASP A 241 -1.19 -1.65 -1.12
CA ASP A 241 -2.33 -0.91 -0.59
C ASP A 241 -1.93 -0.33 0.79
N PRO A 242 -1.98 1.01 0.99
CA PRO A 242 -1.60 1.64 2.25
C PRO A 242 -2.51 1.27 3.44
N TYR A 243 -3.69 0.69 3.19
CA TYR A 243 -4.60 0.18 4.21
C TYR A 243 -4.41 -1.33 4.48
N LYS A 244 -3.54 -2.00 3.73
CA LYS A 244 -3.18 -3.40 3.98
C LYS A 244 -2.31 -3.50 5.23
N ARG A 245 -2.75 -4.31 6.18
CA ARG A 245 -2.02 -4.63 7.41
C ARG A 245 -1.63 -6.10 7.40
N ILE A 246 -0.41 -6.38 7.87
CA ILE A 246 0.06 -7.72 8.22
C ILE A 246 0.55 -7.66 9.67
N ASP A 247 -0.01 -8.50 10.54
CA ASP A 247 0.51 -8.76 11.87
C ASP A 247 1.03 -10.19 11.93
N ILE A 248 2.20 -10.40 12.54
CA ILE A 248 2.76 -11.74 12.77
C ILE A 248 2.95 -11.91 14.27
N LEU A 249 2.13 -12.76 14.87
CA LEU A 249 2.07 -12.94 16.33
C LEU A 249 2.60 -14.32 16.73
N PRO A 250 3.59 -14.42 17.64
CA PRO A 250 3.97 -15.71 18.21
C PRO A 250 2.82 -16.26 19.06
N SER A 251 2.62 -17.57 18.99
CA SER A 251 1.53 -18.27 19.66
C SER A 251 2.08 -19.50 20.40
N SER A 252 1.53 -19.79 21.58
CA SER A 252 1.80 -21.02 22.35
C SER A 252 0.72 -22.10 22.13
N ARG A 253 -0.22 -21.86 21.21
CA ARG A 253 -1.30 -22.78 20.87
C ARG A 253 -0.74 -23.94 20.04
N ASN A 254 -1.23 -25.15 20.28
CA ASN A 254 -0.82 -26.30 19.45
C ASN A 254 -1.49 -26.16 18.08
N VAL A 255 -0.71 -26.13 17.00
CA VAL A 255 -1.22 -26.23 15.63
C VAL A 255 -0.72 -27.53 15.01
N ARG A 256 -1.67 -28.36 14.56
CA ARG A 256 -1.41 -29.59 13.80
C ARG A 256 -2.02 -29.48 12.41
N VAL A 257 -1.23 -29.82 11.39
CA VAL A 257 -1.62 -29.82 9.98
C VAL A 257 -1.59 -31.25 9.47
N ALA A 258 -2.70 -31.72 8.88
CA ALA A 258 -2.85 -33.06 8.34
C ALA A 258 -3.57 -33.07 6.99
N ILE A 259 -3.38 -34.14 6.22
CA ILE A 259 -4.15 -34.42 4.99
C ILE A 259 -4.24 -35.93 4.80
N ASP A 260 -5.40 -36.43 4.35
CA ASP A 260 -5.69 -37.88 4.22
C ASP A 260 -5.35 -38.69 5.49
N GLY A 261 -5.51 -38.09 6.68
CA GLY A 261 -5.18 -38.70 7.98
C GLY A 261 -3.69 -38.70 8.36
N VAL A 262 -2.79 -38.21 7.51
CA VAL A 262 -1.34 -38.10 7.79
C VAL A 262 -1.01 -36.71 8.31
N THR A 263 -0.38 -36.62 9.48
CA THR A 263 0.14 -35.35 10.02
C THR A 263 1.40 -34.92 9.26
N LEU A 264 1.32 -33.78 8.59
CA LEU A 264 2.42 -33.15 7.87
C LEU A 264 3.28 -32.26 8.75
N ALA A 265 2.69 -31.62 9.76
CA ALA A 265 3.40 -30.76 10.70
C ALA A 265 2.64 -30.60 12.01
N GLU A 266 3.36 -30.45 13.13
CA GLU A 266 2.77 -30.11 14.43
C GLU A 266 3.72 -29.23 15.26
N SER A 267 3.20 -28.14 15.83
CA SER A 267 3.98 -27.21 16.63
C SER A 267 3.21 -26.61 17.80
N SER A 268 3.87 -26.45 18.94
CA SER A 268 3.44 -25.63 20.08
C SER A 268 4.04 -24.22 20.10
N SER A 269 4.77 -23.84 19.04
CA SER A 269 5.36 -22.49 18.87
C SER A 269 5.17 -21.90 17.45
N PRO A 270 3.96 -21.96 16.85
CA PRO A 270 3.70 -21.35 15.56
C PRO A 270 3.68 -19.81 15.60
N LEU A 271 3.88 -19.20 14.44
CA LEU A 271 3.58 -17.81 14.17
C LEU A 271 2.22 -17.71 13.47
N PHE A 272 1.31 -16.90 14.01
CA PHE A 272 0.01 -16.61 13.41
C PHE A 272 0.15 -15.34 12.58
N LEU A 273 0.03 -15.45 11.25
CA LEU A 273 0.00 -14.31 10.34
C LEU A 273 -1.46 -13.91 10.11
N LEU A 274 -1.80 -12.70 10.53
CA LEU A 274 -3.07 -12.03 10.24
C LEU A 274 -2.84 -11.04 9.11
N GLU A 275 -3.75 -11.01 8.13
CA GLU A 275 -3.64 -10.14 6.97
C GLU A 275 -5.01 -9.55 6.63
N THR A 276 -5.09 -8.25 6.35
CA THR A 276 -6.36 -7.57 6.04
C THR A 276 -7.19 -8.34 5.01
N THR A 277 -8.46 -8.58 5.36
CA THR A 277 -9.49 -9.37 4.64
C THR A 277 -9.20 -10.84 4.35
N LEU A 278 -8.07 -11.40 4.81
CA LEU A 278 -7.75 -12.81 4.67
C LEU A 278 -7.86 -13.56 6.01
N ARG A 279 -8.12 -14.86 5.91
CA ARG A 279 -7.99 -15.81 7.03
C ARG A 279 -6.59 -15.82 7.62
N THR A 280 -6.48 -16.11 8.91
CA THR A 280 -5.19 -16.35 9.58
C THR A 280 -4.45 -17.51 8.91
N ARG A 281 -3.15 -17.32 8.69
CA ARG A 281 -2.23 -18.35 8.19
C ARG A 281 -1.25 -18.75 9.29
N HIS A 282 -1.10 -20.05 9.49
CA HIS A 282 -0.23 -20.61 10.53
C HIS A 282 1.12 -20.98 9.93
N TYR A 283 2.16 -20.29 10.38
CA TYR A 283 3.54 -20.54 9.99
C TYR A 283 4.19 -21.39 11.08
N LEU A 284 4.59 -22.61 10.73
CA LEU A 284 5.23 -23.55 11.65
C LEU A 284 6.75 -23.56 11.42
N PRO A 285 7.57 -23.70 12.47
CA PRO A 285 9.02 -23.77 12.31
C PRO A 285 9.39 -25.04 11.50
N PRO A 286 10.47 -25.01 10.69
CA PRO A 286 10.84 -26.14 9.84
C PRO A 286 11.18 -27.42 10.62
N THR A 287 11.51 -27.31 11.91
CA THR A 287 11.72 -28.45 12.83
C THR A 287 10.42 -29.16 13.24
N SER A 288 9.26 -28.53 13.02
CA SER A 288 7.93 -29.07 13.29
C SER A 288 7.29 -29.75 12.07
N VAL A 289 7.98 -29.79 10.92
CA VAL A 289 7.47 -30.35 9.66
C VAL A 289 8.05 -31.74 9.44
N ASN A 290 7.21 -32.68 9.04
CA ASN A 290 7.64 -34.02 8.67
C ASN A 290 8.12 -34.03 7.21
N TRP A 291 9.43 -33.85 7.05
CA TRP A 291 10.12 -33.76 5.76
C TRP A 291 10.06 -35.03 4.90
N GLU A 292 9.67 -36.19 5.45
CA GLU A 292 9.57 -37.43 4.67
C GLU A 292 8.54 -37.34 3.52
N TYR A 293 7.52 -36.50 3.68
CA TYR A 293 6.47 -36.29 2.67
C TYR A 293 6.78 -35.14 1.71
N LEU A 294 7.79 -34.29 1.98
CA LEU A 294 8.03 -33.06 1.22
C LEU A 294 9.07 -33.27 0.11
N THR A 295 8.77 -32.77 -1.09
CA THR A 295 9.71 -32.72 -2.21
C THR A 295 9.76 -31.31 -2.80
N PRO A 296 10.94 -30.77 -3.18
CA PRO A 296 11.04 -29.41 -3.71
C PRO A 296 10.15 -29.19 -4.93
N SER A 297 9.57 -28.00 -5.04
CA SER A 297 8.92 -27.54 -6.26
C SER A 297 9.77 -26.46 -6.95
N ASN A 298 9.60 -26.34 -8.27
CA ASN A 298 10.14 -25.24 -9.05
C ASN A 298 9.20 -24.01 -9.04
N THR A 299 8.00 -24.13 -8.46
CA THR A 299 7.04 -23.04 -8.35
C THR A 299 7.57 -21.93 -7.44
N VAL A 300 7.42 -20.70 -7.92
CA VAL A 300 7.78 -19.47 -7.23
C VAL A 300 6.64 -18.49 -7.43
N THR A 301 6.21 -17.80 -6.36
CA THR A 301 5.25 -16.70 -6.47
C THR A 301 5.81 -15.44 -5.80
N LEU A 302 5.30 -14.28 -6.20
CA LEU A 302 5.72 -12.97 -5.69
C LEU A 302 4.53 -12.29 -5.01
N CYS A 303 4.73 -11.83 -3.78
CA CYS A 303 3.77 -11.05 -3.02
C CYS A 303 4.41 -9.73 -2.60
N PRO A 304 3.83 -8.55 -2.90
CA PRO A 304 4.44 -7.26 -2.55
C PRO A 304 4.66 -7.09 -1.04
N TYR A 305 3.80 -7.69 -0.22
CA TYR A 305 3.85 -7.57 1.24
C TYR A 305 4.77 -8.58 1.93
N LYS A 306 5.05 -9.73 1.29
CA LYS A 306 5.79 -10.86 1.91
C LYS A 306 7.08 -11.24 1.19
N GLY A 307 7.25 -10.82 -0.07
CA GLY A 307 8.40 -11.13 -0.91
C GLY A 307 8.19 -12.36 -1.78
N ARG A 308 9.28 -13.09 -2.04
CA ARG A 308 9.31 -14.25 -2.93
C ARG A 308 9.05 -15.55 -2.16
N ALA A 309 7.93 -16.20 -2.46
CA ALA A 309 7.58 -17.51 -1.92
C ALA A 309 8.20 -18.63 -2.77
N GLU A 310 8.71 -19.66 -2.11
CA GLU A 310 9.13 -20.93 -2.69
C GLU A 310 8.23 -22.05 -2.16
N TYR A 311 8.11 -23.16 -2.91
CA TYR A 311 7.10 -24.19 -2.66
C TYR A 311 7.70 -25.59 -2.50
N TYR A 312 7.00 -26.44 -1.74
CA TYR A 312 7.20 -27.88 -1.69
C TYR A 312 5.90 -28.60 -2.11
N ASN A 313 6.08 -29.68 -2.86
CA ASN A 313 5.04 -30.67 -3.10
C ASN A 313 4.97 -31.65 -1.92
N VAL A 314 3.80 -32.21 -1.67
CA VAL A 314 3.60 -33.28 -0.67
C VAL A 314 3.29 -34.59 -1.38
N ASN A 315 3.94 -35.69 -1.00
CA ASN A 315 3.72 -37.02 -1.55
C ASN A 315 3.38 -38.00 -0.43
N ILE A 316 2.18 -38.55 -0.46
CA ILE A 316 1.69 -39.53 0.54
C ILE A 316 1.24 -40.78 -0.21
N GLY A 317 1.89 -41.92 0.03
CA GLY A 317 1.52 -43.20 -0.59
C GLY A 317 1.53 -43.19 -2.12
N GLY A 318 2.30 -42.30 -2.76
CA GLY A 318 2.33 -42.11 -4.21
C GLY A 318 1.35 -41.05 -4.75
N LYS A 319 0.48 -40.49 -3.91
CA LYS A 319 -0.42 -39.38 -4.25
C LYS A 319 0.32 -38.05 -4.11
N LEU A 320 0.54 -37.36 -5.23
CA LEU A 320 1.22 -36.07 -5.30
C LEU A 320 0.25 -34.90 -5.17
N TYR A 321 0.45 -34.08 -4.15
CA TYR A 321 -0.15 -32.76 -3.98
C TYR A 321 0.88 -31.70 -4.39
N ARG A 322 0.59 -31.00 -5.49
CA ARG A 322 1.50 -29.96 -5.99
C ARG A 322 1.39 -28.69 -5.17
N ASP A 323 2.55 -28.07 -4.90
CA ASP A 323 2.67 -26.73 -4.30
C ASP A 323 1.86 -26.54 -3.00
N LEU A 324 1.69 -27.61 -2.21
CA LEU A 324 0.81 -27.60 -1.03
C LEU A 324 1.38 -26.81 0.15
N VAL A 325 2.71 -26.72 0.23
CA VAL A 325 3.45 -25.98 1.25
C VAL A 325 4.20 -24.83 0.60
N TRP A 326 4.15 -23.64 1.19
CA TRP A 326 5.02 -22.53 0.81
C TRP A 326 5.81 -21.99 1.99
N TYR A 327 6.90 -21.32 1.69
CA TYR A 327 7.74 -20.62 2.66
C TYR A 327 8.43 -19.41 2.00
N TYR A 328 8.86 -18.47 2.83
CA TYR A 328 9.62 -17.30 2.37
C TYR A 328 11.06 -17.44 2.88
N ARG A 329 12.01 -17.67 1.97
CA ARG A 329 13.44 -17.75 2.35
C ARG A 329 13.99 -16.38 2.74
N TYR A 330 13.61 -15.36 1.97
CA TYR A 330 13.98 -13.97 2.17
C TYR A 330 12.72 -13.11 2.06
N PRO A 331 11.90 -13.03 3.13
CA PRO A 331 10.72 -12.18 3.13
C PRO A 331 11.09 -10.68 3.13
N THR A 332 10.09 -9.83 2.89
CA THR A 332 10.16 -8.38 3.14
C THR A 332 10.46 -8.08 4.62
N SER A 333 10.90 -6.85 4.91
CA SER A 333 11.08 -6.35 6.29
C SER A 333 9.81 -6.50 7.14
N GLU A 334 8.65 -6.13 6.58
CA GLU A 334 7.31 -6.30 7.20
C GLU A 334 7.00 -7.76 7.56
N SER A 335 7.49 -8.71 6.78
CA SER A 335 7.27 -10.15 6.99
C SER A 335 8.52 -10.89 7.50
N ALA A 336 9.52 -10.18 8.02
CA ALA A 336 10.77 -10.78 8.48
C ALA A 336 10.61 -11.95 9.48
N PRO A 337 9.65 -11.94 10.43
CA PRO A 337 9.52 -13.04 11.40
C PRO A 337 9.18 -14.41 10.80
N ILE A 338 8.55 -14.50 9.62
CA ILE A 338 8.21 -15.78 8.97
C ILE A 338 9.34 -16.34 8.09
N ALA A 339 10.55 -15.77 8.15
CA ALA A 339 11.70 -16.24 7.36
C ALA A 339 12.01 -17.73 7.63
N GLY A 340 11.90 -18.56 6.59
CA GLY A 340 12.13 -20.01 6.68
C GLY A 340 11.01 -20.82 7.37
N TYR A 341 9.94 -20.19 7.84
CA TYR A 341 8.77 -20.90 8.40
C TYR A 341 7.88 -21.44 7.26
N MET A 342 7.26 -22.59 7.53
CA MET A 342 6.48 -23.36 6.56
C MET A 342 4.98 -23.10 6.78
N CYS A 343 4.23 -22.84 5.73
CA CYS A 343 2.78 -22.66 5.77
C CYS A 343 2.09 -23.53 4.71
N PHE A 344 0.84 -23.88 4.98
CA PHE A 344 0.06 -24.84 4.20
C PHE A 344 -1.26 -24.20 3.78
N TYR A 345 -1.80 -24.57 2.61
CA TYR A 345 -3.09 -24.08 2.16
C TYR A 345 -4.19 -24.71 2.99
N ASN A 346 -4.63 -24.06 4.07
CA ASN A 346 -5.67 -24.57 4.96
C ASN A 346 -7.09 -24.62 4.34
N GLU A 347 -7.21 -24.43 3.01
CA GLU A 347 -8.34 -24.84 2.15
C GLU A 347 -8.20 -26.28 1.63
N LEU A 348 -6.96 -26.78 1.55
CA LEU A 348 -6.55 -28.06 0.98
C LEU A 348 -6.05 -29.06 2.03
N VAL A 349 -5.79 -28.61 3.26
CA VAL A 349 -5.36 -29.43 4.40
C VAL A 349 -6.29 -29.24 5.60
N GLU A 350 -6.31 -30.23 6.49
CA GLU A 350 -6.97 -30.17 7.78
C GLU A 350 -6.05 -29.49 8.80
N VAL A 351 -6.45 -28.32 9.30
CA VAL A 351 -5.75 -27.65 10.41
C VAL A 351 -6.53 -27.83 11.70
N TYR A 352 -5.80 -28.11 12.76
CA TYR A 352 -6.32 -28.18 14.12
C TYR A 352 -5.56 -27.18 14.99
N VAL A 353 -6.29 -26.38 15.76
CA VAL A 353 -5.73 -25.46 16.76
C VAL A 353 -6.23 -25.88 18.14
N ASP A 354 -5.31 -26.24 19.03
CA ASP A 354 -5.59 -26.85 20.35
C ASP A 354 -6.53 -28.07 20.25
N GLY A 355 -6.34 -28.88 19.20
CA GLY A 355 -7.16 -30.05 18.91
C GLY A 355 -8.50 -29.77 18.22
N VAL A 356 -8.94 -28.50 18.14
CA VAL A 356 -10.17 -28.11 17.44
C VAL A 356 -9.87 -27.89 15.95
N LYS A 357 -10.58 -28.60 15.07
CA LYS A 357 -10.43 -28.44 13.61
C LYS A 357 -10.94 -27.07 13.15
N GLU A 358 -10.15 -26.35 12.35
CA GLU A 358 -10.61 -25.14 11.66
C GLU A 358 -11.70 -25.50 10.62
N THR A 359 -12.77 -24.71 10.59
CA THR A 359 -13.79 -24.79 9.54
C THR A 359 -13.31 -24.04 8.30
N SER A 360 -13.52 -24.65 7.12
CA SER A 360 -13.26 -24.09 5.79
C SER A 360 -14.16 -22.92 5.44
#